data_AF-A0A968CDG0-F1
#
_entry.id   AF-A0A968CDG0-F1
#
_cell.length_a   1.000
_cell.length_b   1.000
_cell.length_c   1.000
_cell.angle_alpha   90.00
_cell.angle_beta   90.00
_cell.angle_gamma   90.00
#
_symmetry.space_group_name_H-M   'P 1'
#
loop_
_entity.id
_entity.type
_entity.pdbx_description
1 polymer ?
#
loop_
_entity_poly.entity_id
_entity_poly.type
_entity_poly.pdbx_seq_one_letter_code
_entity_poly.pdbx_strand_id
1 'polypeptide(L)' 'MARAINCSIFVANGPNYAGLGQGGEGFTSFSIASPTGDGLTRPRTFSRERRITVVGSLRIV' A
#
# COMPACT_ATOMS: atom_id res chain seq x y z
N MET A 1 -14.75 -7.80 14.48
CA MET A 1 -13.38 -8.34 14.61
C MET A 1 -12.34 -7.43 13.93
N ALA A 2 -12.31 -7.34 12.59
CA ALA A 2 -11.29 -6.59 11.83
C ALA A 2 -11.11 -5.12 12.26
N ARG A 3 -12.21 -4.40 12.49
CA ARG A 3 -12.17 -2.99 12.93
C ARG A 3 -11.56 -2.81 14.33
N ALA A 4 -11.75 -3.78 15.23
CA ALA A 4 -11.28 -3.69 16.61
C ALA A 4 -9.77 -4.02 16.73
N ILE A 5 -9.27 -4.96 15.91
CA ILE A 5 -7.88 -5.40 15.96
C ILE A 5 -6.91 -4.42 15.30
N ASN A 6 -7.38 -3.64 14.31
CA ASN A 6 -6.63 -2.56 13.66
C ASN A 6 -5.19 -2.94 13.25
N CYS A 7 -5.01 -4.12 12.65
CA CYS A 7 -3.73 -4.63 12.19
C CYS A 7 -3.43 -4.23 10.74
N SER A 8 -2.14 -4.17 10.36
CA SER A 8 -1.71 -3.81 8.99
C SER A 8 -2.19 -4.77 7.91
N ILE A 9 -2.38 -6.05 8.25
CA ILE A 9 -2.92 -7.09 7.38
C ILE A 9 -3.94 -7.90 8.17
N PHE A 10 -5.17 -7.99 7.68
CA PHE A 10 -6.22 -8.81 8.24
C PHE A 10 -6.67 -9.82 7.19
N VAL A 11 -6.50 -11.11 7.47
CA VAL A 11 -6.97 -12.20 6.60
C VAL A 11 -8.21 -12.82 7.23
N ALA A 12 -9.27 -12.99 6.43
CA ALA A 12 -10.51 -13.67 6.83
C ALA A 12 -10.67 -14.95 6.01
N ASN A 13 -11.02 -16.07 6.68
CA ASN A 13 -11.34 -17.35 6.05
C ASN A 13 -10.23 -17.93 5.15
N GLY A 14 -8.97 -17.67 5.48
CA GLY A 14 -7.83 -18.14 4.69
C GLY A 14 -6.52 -18.16 5.49
N PRO A 15 -5.47 -18.75 4.93
CA PRO A 15 -4.15 -18.80 5.55
C PRO A 15 -3.47 -17.42 5.56
N ASN A 16 -2.55 -17.18 6.49
CA ASN A 16 -1.91 -15.87 6.68
C ASN A 16 -1.18 -15.35 5.42
N TYR A 17 -0.57 -16.23 4.63
CA TYR A 17 0.16 -15.89 3.41
C TYR A 17 -0.74 -15.38 2.28
N ALA A 18 -2.07 -15.58 2.38
CA ALA A 18 -3.03 -14.97 1.47
C ALA A 18 -2.98 -13.43 1.55
N GLY A 19 -2.63 -12.88 2.72
CA GLY A 19 -2.39 -11.44 2.88
C GLY A 19 -1.11 -10.91 2.21
N LEU A 20 -0.26 -11.81 1.69
CA LEU A 20 0.96 -11.49 0.95
C LEU A 20 0.83 -11.79 -0.56
N GLY A 21 -0.38 -12.04 -1.05
CA GLY A 21 -0.66 -12.29 -2.47
C GLY A 21 -0.55 -13.76 -2.89
N GLN A 22 -0.28 -14.71 -1.98
CA GLN A 22 -0.30 -16.13 -2.30
C GLN A 22 -1.69 -16.71 -2.05
N GLY A 23 -2.47 -16.91 -3.11
CA GLY A 23 -3.84 -17.44 -3.01
C GLY A 23 -4.86 -16.45 -2.43
N GLY A 24 -4.46 -15.17 -2.27
CA GLY A 24 -5.33 -14.04 -1.98
C GLY A 24 -5.02 -12.88 -2.94
N GLU A 25 -5.98 -11.98 -3.13
CA GLU A 25 -5.84 -10.81 -4.00
C GLU A 25 -4.82 -9.78 -3.46
N GLY A 26 -4.18 -9.04 -4.37
CA GLY A 26 -3.22 -7.96 -4.04
C GLY A 26 -1.77 -8.27 -4.45
N PHE A 27 -0.86 -7.35 -4.12
CA PHE A 27 0.56 -7.48 -4.46
C PHE A 27 1.37 -8.02 -3.27
N THR A 28 2.49 -8.67 -3.57
CA THR A 28 3.41 -9.20 -2.56
C THR A 28 4.40 -8.14 -2.07
N SER A 29 4.64 -8.10 -0.76
CA SER A 29 5.79 -7.44 -0.14
C SER A 29 6.29 -8.26 1.04
N PHE A 30 7.61 -8.34 1.21
CA PHE A 30 8.24 -8.95 2.37
C PHE A 30 8.65 -7.91 3.43
N SER A 31 8.36 -6.63 3.19
CA SER A 31 8.50 -5.57 4.18
C SER A 31 7.12 -5.02 4.51
N ILE A 32 6.72 -5.23 5.77
CA ILE A 32 5.44 -4.77 6.32
C ILE A 32 5.75 -3.70 7.36
N ALA A 33 5.54 -2.45 6.97
CA ALA A 33 5.89 -1.28 7.76
C ALA A 33 4.73 -0.88 8.69
N SER A 34 4.48 -1.72 9.71
CA SER A 34 3.37 -1.53 10.65
C SER A 34 3.52 -0.25 11.50
N PRO A 35 4.68 0.07 12.13
CA PRO A 35 4.78 1.24 13.00
C PRO A 35 4.67 2.59 12.26
N THR A 36 5.16 2.67 11.02
CA THR A 36 5.13 3.91 10.22
C THR A 36 3.84 4.07 9.42
N GLY A 37 3.05 2.99 9.28
CA GLY A 37 1.75 3.02 8.58
C GLY A 37 1.83 2.83 7.07
N ASP A 38 3.01 2.55 6.49
CA ASP A 38 3.12 2.33 5.04
C ASP A 38 2.51 0.99 4.59
N GLY A 39 2.22 0.09 5.55
CA GLY A 39 1.61 -1.21 5.30
C GLY A 39 2.53 -2.12 4.48
N LEU A 40 1.98 -2.77 3.46
CA LEU A 40 2.78 -3.50 2.47
C LEU A 40 3.57 -2.50 1.62
N THR A 41 4.88 -2.42 1.83
CA THR A 41 5.73 -1.48 1.08
C THR A 41 5.72 -1.78 -0.41
N ARG A 42 5.76 -0.73 -1.23
CA ARG A 42 5.79 -0.82 -2.69
C ARG A 42 6.80 0.19 -3.25
N PRO A 43 7.14 0.18 -4.55
CA PRO A 43 8.11 1.13 -5.10
C PRO A 43 7.80 2.60 -4.75
N ARG A 44 6.53 3.00 -4.68
CA ARG A 44 6.12 4.35 -4.25
C ARG A 44 6.55 4.69 -2.81
N THR A 45 6.56 3.72 -1.89
CA THR A 45 6.99 3.90 -0.49
C THR A 45 8.46 4.34 -0.38
N PHE A 46 9.28 3.97 -1.37
CA PHE A 46 10.71 4.30 -1.41
C PHE A 46 11.02 5.50 -2.33
N SER A 47 10.00 6.26 -2.72
CA SER A 47 10.13 7.41 -3.60
C SER A 47 9.59 8.67 -2.93
N ARG A 48 10.11 9.84 -3.32
CA ARG A 48 9.57 11.13 -2.84
C ARG A 48 8.52 11.63 -3.82
N GLU A 49 7.35 11.97 -3.31
CA GLU A 49 6.36 12.71 -4.09
C GLU A 49 6.92 14.10 -4.45
N ARG A 50 6.82 14.47 -5.73
CA ARG A 50 7.26 15.77 -6.23
C ARG A 50 6.07 16.45 -6.88
N ARG A 51 5.73 17.65 -6.40
CA ARG A 51 4.70 18.49 -7.02
C ARG A 51 5.37 19.44 -7.99
N ILE A 52 4.89 19.47 -9.23
CA ILE A 52 5.36 20.37 -10.29
C ILE A 52 4.16 21.18 -10.79
N THR A 53 4.32 22.50 -10.85
CA THR A 53 3.35 23.42 -11.43
C THR A 53 3.98 24.09 -12.64
N VAL A 54 3.30 24.04 -13.78
CA VAL A 54 3.74 24.72 -15.00
C VAL A 54 2.83 25.92 -15.23
N VAL A 55 3.37 27.13 -15.05
CA VAL A 55 2.60 28.39 -15.17
C VAL A 55 2.67 28.89 -16.61
N GLY A 56 1.50 29.22 -17.18
CA GLY A 56 1.40 29.82 -18.51
C GLY A 56 1.52 28.86 -19.70
N SER A 57 1.58 27.54 -19.49
CA SER A 57 1.60 26.54 -20.57
C SER A 57 0.89 25.24 -20.16
N LEU A 58 0.89 24.23 -21.06
CA LEU A 58 0.25 22.91 -20.88
C LEU A 58 -1.28 22.92 -20.61
N ARG A 59 -1.94 24.07 -20.79
CA ARG A 59 -3.41 24.13 -20.91
C ARG A 59 -3.79 23.89 -22.37
N ILE A 60 -4.34 22.72 -22.66
CA ILE A 60 -4.88 22.34 -23.98
C ILE A 60 -6.40 22.48 -23.91
N VAL A 61 -7.02 23.15 -24.90
CA VAL A 61 -8.49 23.29 -25.05
C VAL A 61 -8.98 22.30 -26.07
#